data_AF-A0A9L0SRS4-F1
#
_entry.id   AF-A0A9L0SRS4-F1
#
_cell.length_a   1.000
_cell.length_b   1.000
_cell.length_c   1.000
_cell.angle_alpha   90.00
_cell.angle_beta   90.00
_cell.angle_gamma   90.00
#
_symmetry.space_group_name_H-M   'P 1'
#
loop_
_entity.id
_entity.type
_entity.pdbx_description
1 polymer ?
#
loop_
_entity_poly.entity_id
_entity_poly.type
_entity_poly.pdbx_seq_one_letter_code
_entity_poly.pdbx_strand_id
1 'polypeptide(L)'
;MSPGDPSMVGGSGWLQPRPDRRSFLTPDTAVISPQDPTLLIGSSLQATCSVHGDPPGATAEGLYWTLNGRRLPRELSRVLNASTLALALANLNGSRQQSGDNLVCHARDGSILAGSCLYVGLPPEKPFNISCWSKNMKDLTCRWTPGAQGETFLHTNYSLKYKLRWYGQDNTCEEYHTVGPHSCHIPKDLALFTPYEIWVEATNRLGSARSDVLTLDILDVVTTDPPPDVHVSRVGGLEDQLSVRWVSPPALKDFLFQAKYQIRYRVEDSVDWKVVDDVSNQTSCRLAGLKPGTVYFVQVRCNPFGIYGSKKAGIWSEWSHPTAASTPRSGSLAALLLPCLHLALFFDLLSLCISLVALHRFTLPASLLSPSLNLCLSLSSFLSSASLSLSLTPALSLRLTPPALASLLRPPPFHSH
;
A
#
# COMPACT_ATOMS: atom_id res chain seq x y z
N MET A 1 59.11 60.56 -4.67
CA MET A 1 59.14 61.74 -5.57
C MET A 1 57.80 61.81 -6.28
N SER A 2 56.90 62.69 -5.81
CA SER A 2 55.86 63.32 -6.64
C SER A 2 56.55 64.30 -7.61
N PRO A 3 55.95 64.80 -8.72
CA PRO A 3 54.64 65.48 -8.81
C PRO A 3 53.85 65.10 -10.10
N GLY A 4 52.63 65.55 -10.40
CA GLY A 4 51.74 66.56 -9.83
C GLY A 4 50.41 66.59 -10.60
N ASP A 5 49.41 67.25 -10.01
CA ASP A 5 48.11 67.60 -10.60
C ASP A 5 48.23 68.70 -11.67
N PRO A 6 47.19 68.88 -12.51
CA PRO A 6 46.43 70.13 -12.38
C PRO A 6 44.90 70.06 -12.57
N SER A 7 44.22 70.93 -11.80
CA SER A 7 43.05 71.79 -12.11
C SER A 7 41.60 71.24 -12.25
N MET A 8 40.84 71.53 -11.18
CA MET A 8 39.45 72.03 -11.03
C MET A 8 38.63 72.50 -12.25
N VAL A 9 37.35 72.06 -12.33
CA VAL A 9 36.17 72.89 -12.68
C VAL A 9 34.88 72.37 -11.98
N GLY A 10 34.29 73.25 -11.15
CA GLY A 10 32.86 73.55 -10.91
C GLY A 10 31.76 72.47 -10.80
N GLY A 11 30.95 72.56 -9.72
CA GLY A 11 29.63 71.90 -9.68
C GLY A 11 28.87 71.99 -8.34
N SER A 12 28.10 73.07 -8.17
CA SER A 12 26.82 73.20 -7.43
C SER A 12 26.60 72.42 -6.11
N GLY A 13 26.42 73.19 -5.03
CA GLY A 13 26.00 72.71 -3.72
C GLY A 13 24.57 72.18 -3.68
N TRP A 14 24.38 71.10 -2.93
CA TRP A 14 23.09 70.59 -2.50
C TRP A 14 22.99 70.73 -0.99
N LEU A 15 22.05 71.56 -0.54
CA LEU A 15 21.65 71.73 0.86
C LEU A 15 21.01 70.42 1.36
N GLN A 16 21.57 69.84 2.42
CA GLN A 16 20.96 68.73 3.16
C GLN A 16 19.79 69.25 4.02
N PRO A 17 18.59 68.65 3.99
CA PRO A 17 17.53 69.00 4.94
C PRO A 17 17.83 68.40 6.32
N ARG A 18 17.66 69.21 7.38
CA ARG A 18 17.70 68.77 8.77
C ARG A 18 16.56 67.76 9.04
N PRO A 19 16.77 66.73 9.88
CA PRO A 19 15.71 65.82 10.25
C PRO A 19 14.71 66.54 11.16
N ASP A 20 13.47 66.57 10.71
CA ASP A 20 12.32 67.11 11.41
C ASP A 20 12.07 66.28 12.68
N ARG A 21 12.02 66.95 13.84
CA ARG A 21 11.88 66.33 15.17
C ARG A 21 10.41 65.94 15.38
N ARG A 22 9.94 64.92 14.66
CA ARG A 22 8.65 64.28 14.95
C ARG A 22 8.81 63.40 16.17
N SER A 23 8.16 63.80 17.26
CA SER A 23 7.90 62.98 18.43
C SER A 23 7.32 61.63 17.99
N PHE A 24 8.09 60.57 18.18
CA PHE A 24 7.60 59.20 18.08
C PHE A 24 6.62 58.98 19.25
N LEU A 25 5.34 59.22 19.01
CA LEU A 25 4.29 58.63 19.83
C LEU A 25 4.42 57.12 19.65
N THR A 26 4.81 56.42 20.72
CA THR A 26 4.72 54.97 20.77
C THR A 26 3.27 54.59 20.48
N PRO A 27 2.98 53.69 19.51
CA PRO A 27 1.62 53.25 19.29
C PRO A 27 1.07 52.65 20.58
N ASP A 28 -0.14 53.06 20.98
CA ASP A 28 -0.84 52.53 22.15
C ASP A 28 -0.75 51.00 22.13
N THR A 29 -0.04 50.43 23.10
CA THR A 29 0.35 49.03 23.08
C THR A 29 -0.45 48.30 24.15
N ALA A 30 -1.40 47.47 23.73
CA ALA A 30 -2.07 46.55 24.64
C ALA A 30 -1.26 45.25 24.73
N VAL A 31 -1.23 44.64 25.92
CA VAL A 31 -0.49 43.41 26.18
C VAL A 31 -1.40 42.42 26.91
N ILE A 32 -1.39 41.17 26.43
CA ILE A 32 -2.03 40.04 27.13
C ILE A 32 -0.98 39.35 27.99
N SER A 33 -1.34 39.00 29.23
CA SER A 33 -0.49 38.21 30.13
C SER A 33 -1.28 37.09 30.80
N PRO A 34 -0.77 35.83 30.85
CA PRO A 34 0.47 35.37 30.20
C PRO A 34 0.34 35.35 28.66
N GLN A 35 1.47 35.58 27.97
CA GLN A 35 1.54 35.43 26.52
C GLN A 35 1.79 33.96 26.15
N ASP A 36 0.92 33.44 25.31
CA ASP A 36 0.92 32.13 24.67
C ASP A 36 1.03 30.95 25.65
N PRO A 37 0.16 30.92 26.69
CA PRO A 37 0.25 29.94 27.75
C PRO A 37 -0.03 28.53 27.26
N THR A 38 0.67 27.56 27.86
CA THR A 38 0.42 26.13 27.67
C THR A 38 -0.14 25.54 28.96
N LEU A 39 -1.29 24.87 28.89
CA LEU A 39 -2.06 24.37 30.02
C LEU A 39 -2.51 22.92 29.78
N LEU A 40 -2.73 22.19 30.88
CA LEU A 40 -3.37 20.88 30.84
C LEU A 40 -4.89 21.01 30.67
N ILE A 41 -5.51 20.05 29.99
CA ILE A 41 -6.99 19.94 29.97
C ILE A 41 -7.54 19.93 31.39
N GLY A 42 -8.65 20.63 31.61
CA GLY A 42 -9.29 20.81 32.91
C GLY A 42 -8.66 21.91 33.78
N SER A 43 -7.53 22.49 33.36
CA SER A 43 -6.90 23.60 34.07
C SER A 43 -7.68 24.90 33.91
N SER A 44 -7.34 25.89 34.73
CA SER A 44 -7.91 27.24 34.68
C SER A 44 -6.87 28.25 34.19
N LEU A 45 -7.30 29.27 33.46
CA LEU A 45 -6.48 30.39 33.00
C LEU A 45 -6.95 31.68 33.67
N GLN A 46 -6.02 32.42 34.25
CA GLN A 46 -6.19 33.83 34.58
C GLN A 46 -5.35 34.64 33.60
N ALA A 47 -6.02 35.43 32.76
CA ALA A 47 -5.38 36.29 31.79
C ALA A 47 -5.74 37.75 32.05
N THR A 48 -4.85 38.67 31.72
CA THR A 48 -5.09 40.11 31.78
C THR A 48 -4.79 40.75 30.44
N CYS A 49 -5.56 41.78 30.09
CA CYS A 49 -5.29 42.67 28.97
C CYS A 49 -5.06 44.06 29.55
N SER A 50 -3.83 44.55 29.44
CA SER A 50 -3.42 45.87 29.94
C SER A 50 -3.14 46.78 28.76
N VAL A 51 -3.81 47.93 28.72
CA VAL A 51 -3.60 48.96 27.70
C VAL A 51 -2.60 49.97 28.24
N HIS A 52 -1.50 50.18 27.52
CA HIS A 52 -0.49 51.19 27.85
C HIS A 52 -0.56 52.34 26.84
N GLY A 53 -0.64 53.56 27.34
CA GLY A 53 -0.86 54.77 26.55
C GLY A 53 -2.11 55.51 27.01
N ASP A 54 -2.38 56.66 26.40
CA ASP A 54 -3.60 57.45 26.63
C ASP A 54 -4.49 57.39 25.36
N PRO A 55 -5.03 56.20 24.99
CA PRO A 55 -5.97 56.13 23.91
C PRO A 55 -7.26 56.84 24.36
N PRO A 56 -7.74 57.87 23.64
CA PRO A 56 -9.00 58.51 23.98
C PRO A 56 -10.14 57.49 23.83
N GLY A 57 -10.59 56.92 24.95
CA GLY A 57 -11.79 56.09 25.04
C GLY A 57 -11.61 54.59 25.34
N ALA A 58 -10.38 54.06 25.44
CA ALA A 58 -10.17 52.65 25.82
C ALA A 58 -9.96 52.50 27.35
N THR A 59 -11.03 52.72 28.12
CA THR A 59 -11.06 52.30 29.53
C THR A 59 -11.25 50.79 29.62
N ALA A 60 -10.73 50.18 30.69
CA ALA A 60 -10.88 48.74 30.94
C ALA A 60 -12.35 48.27 30.91
N GLU A 61 -13.30 49.15 31.23
CA GLU A 61 -14.74 48.88 31.15
C GLU A 61 -15.28 48.72 29.72
N GLY A 62 -14.60 49.31 28.74
CA GLY A 62 -14.94 49.17 27.32
C GLY A 62 -14.32 47.95 26.65
N LEU A 63 -13.36 47.29 27.30
CA LEU A 63 -12.66 46.14 26.75
C LEU A 63 -13.52 44.88 26.81
N TYR A 64 -13.28 43.95 25.88
CA TYR A 64 -13.87 42.62 25.95
C TYR A 64 -12.97 41.56 25.32
N TRP A 65 -13.24 40.31 25.64
CA TRP A 65 -12.47 39.16 25.15
C TRP A 65 -13.24 38.36 24.10
N THR A 66 -12.52 37.82 23.13
CA THR A 66 -13.00 36.72 22.28
C THR A 66 -12.07 35.52 22.39
N LEU A 67 -12.65 34.32 22.28
CA LEU A 67 -11.92 33.06 22.16
C LEU A 67 -12.36 32.37 20.88
N ASN A 68 -11.43 32.14 19.95
CA ASN A 68 -11.69 31.59 18.62
C ASN A 68 -12.82 32.35 17.89
N GLY A 69 -12.80 33.68 17.98
CA GLY A 69 -13.79 34.57 17.37
C GLY A 69 -15.15 34.65 18.08
N ARG A 70 -15.36 33.89 19.16
CA ARG A 70 -16.59 33.96 19.96
C ARG A 70 -16.41 34.90 21.14
N ARG A 71 -17.33 35.85 21.30
CA ARG A 71 -17.32 36.79 22.43
C ARG A 71 -17.57 36.05 23.74
N LEU A 72 -16.68 36.26 24.71
CA LEU A 72 -16.81 35.66 26.02
C LEU A 72 -17.81 36.44 26.88
N PRO A 73 -18.61 35.75 27.72
CA PRO A 73 -19.54 36.39 28.66
C PRO A 73 -18.82 37.35 29.62
N ARG A 74 -19.50 38.45 30.01
CA ARG A 74 -18.92 39.49 30.87
C ARG A 74 -18.67 38.98 32.29
N GLU A 75 -19.38 37.95 32.72
CA GLU A 75 -19.27 37.32 34.04
C GLU A 75 -17.91 36.64 34.24
N LEU A 76 -17.23 36.28 33.14
CA LEU A 76 -15.88 35.72 33.16
C LEU A 76 -14.80 36.79 33.28
N SER A 77 -15.15 38.07 33.11
CA SER A 77 -14.20 39.18 33.15
C SER A 77 -14.37 40.05 34.39
N ARG A 78 -13.26 40.63 34.84
CA ARG A 78 -13.22 41.53 36.00
C ARG A 78 -12.31 42.70 35.71
N VAL A 79 -12.82 43.93 35.86
CA VAL A 79 -11.99 45.12 35.78
C VAL A 79 -11.07 45.16 37.01
N LEU A 80 -9.76 45.21 36.79
CA LEU A 80 -8.78 45.27 37.89
C LEU A 80 -8.42 46.72 38.25
N ASN A 81 -8.29 47.57 37.24
CA ASN A 81 -8.00 48.99 37.36
C ASN A 81 -8.51 49.72 36.09
N ALA A 82 -8.20 51.01 35.93
CA ALA A 82 -8.70 51.82 34.81
C ALA A 82 -8.25 51.33 33.41
N SER A 83 -7.14 50.61 33.29
CA SER A 83 -6.53 50.19 32.01
C SER A 83 -6.38 48.67 31.84
N THR A 84 -6.73 47.87 32.84
CA THR A 84 -6.57 46.41 32.84
C THR A 84 -7.89 45.68 33.05
N LEU A 85 -8.23 44.82 32.09
CA LEU A 85 -9.33 43.85 32.17
C LEU A 85 -8.78 42.45 32.41
N ALA A 86 -9.22 41.78 33.47
CA ALA A 86 -8.93 40.36 33.71
C ALA A 86 -9.98 39.44 33.10
N LEU A 87 -9.57 38.21 32.82
CA LEU A 87 -10.38 37.08 32.37
C LEU A 87 -10.04 35.86 33.23
N ALA A 88 -11.07 35.17 33.71
CA ALA A 88 -10.93 33.89 34.39
C ALA A 88 -11.70 32.81 33.62
N LEU A 89 -10.97 31.86 33.04
CA LEU A 89 -11.52 30.66 32.45
C LEU A 89 -11.22 29.46 33.35
N ALA A 90 -12.20 28.59 33.56
CA ALA A 90 -12.04 27.38 34.35
C ALA A 90 -12.41 26.15 33.53
N ASN A 91 -11.82 25.01 33.89
CA ASN A 91 -12.08 23.71 33.27
C ASN A 91 -11.95 23.75 31.73
N LEU A 92 -10.80 24.23 31.25
CA LEU A 92 -10.54 24.39 29.82
C LEU A 92 -10.52 23.04 29.10
N ASN A 93 -11.21 22.98 27.97
CA ASN A 93 -11.13 21.85 27.04
C ASN A 93 -9.85 21.92 26.21
N GLY A 94 -9.48 20.80 25.57
CA GLY A 94 -8.37 20.76 24.63
C GLY A 94 -8.55 21.77 23.48
N SER A 95 -7.44 22.36 23.04
CA SER A 95 -7.41 23.33 21.94
C SER A 95 -8.08 22.76 20.70
N ARG A 96 -8.85 23.59 20.00
CA ARG A 96 -9.56 23.21 18.78
C ARG A 96 -8.65 23.19 17.56
N GLN A 97 -7.49 23.83 17.68
CA GLN A 97 -6.53 24.02 16.60
C GLN A 97 -5.14 23.63 17.09
N GLN A 98 -4.38 22.91 16.26
CA GLN A 98 -3.01 22.53 16.59
C GLN A 98 -2.07 23.74 16.71
N SER A 99 -2.41 24.87 16.06
CA SER A 99 -1.67 26.14 16.15
C SER A 99 -1.93 26.92 17.46
N GLY A 100 -2.86 26.44 18.30
CA GLY A 100 -3.35 27.14 19.48
C GLY A 100 -4.68 27.85 19.22
N ASP A 101 -5.43 28.07 20.29
CA ASP A 101 -6.71 28.77 20.28
C ASP A 101 -6.50 30.28 20.41
N ASN A 102 -7.23 31.08 19.64
CA ASN A 102 -6.99 32.52 19.58
C ASN A 102 -7.75 33.25 20.68
N LEU A 103 -7.05 33.68 21.73
CA LEU A 103 -7.56 34.57 22.77
C LEU A 103 -7.23 36.01 22.40
N VAL A 104 -8.26 36.85 22.22
CA VAL A 104 -8.08 38.21 21.68
C VAL A 104 -8.75 39.23 22.58
N CYS A 105 -8.05 40.31 22.87
CA CYS A 105 -8.55 41.48 23.58
C CYS A 105 -8.97 42.55 22.57
N HIS A 106 -10.18 43.05 22.71
CA HIS A 106 -10.77 44.05 21.83
C HIS A 106 -11.12 45.33 22.59
N ALA A 107 -11.06 46.46 21.88
CA ALA A 107 -11.65 47.72 22.35
C ALA A 107 -13.16 47.75 22.13
N ARG A 108 -13.82 48.78 22.66
CA ARG A 108 -15.28 48.97 22.58
C ARG A 108 -15.80 49.03 21.14
N ASP A 109 -15.01 49.61 20.24
CA ASP A 109 -15.33 49.78 18.82
C ASP A 109 -15.10 48.49 17.98
N GLY A 110 -14.58 47.44 18.60
CA GLY A 110 -14.30 46.15 17.97
C GLY A 110 -12.88 45.98 17.44
N SER A 111 -12.04 47.02 17.49
CA SER A 111 -10.63 46.94 17.10
C SER A 111 -9.88 45.90 17.94
N ILE A 112 -8.99 45.16 17.30
CA ILE A 112 -8.12 44.18 17.97
C ILE A 112 -6.96 44.93 18.60
N LEU A 113 -6.83 44.80 19.92
CA LEU A 113 -5.78 45.46 20.68
C LEU A 113 -4.57 44.54 20.90
N ALA A 114 -4.82 43.28 21.24
CA ALA A 114 -3.79 42.28 21.49
C ALA A 114 -4.35 40.86 21.29
N GLY A 115 -3.47 39.92 20.97
CA GLY A 115 -3.81 38.50 20.79
C GLY A 115 -2.79 37.57 21.44
N SER A 116 -3.28 36.42 21.89
CA SER A 116 -2.45 35.33 22.41
C SER A 116 -3.01 33.96 21.97
N CYS A 117 -2.09 33.03 21.69
CA CYS A 117 -2.39 31.65 21.34
C CYS A 117 -2.41 30.78 22.60
N LEU A 118 -3.60 30.33 23.00
CA LEU A 118 -3.80 29.42 24.13
C LEU A 118 -3.61 27.97 23.68
N TYR A 119 -2.67 27.26 24.30
CA TYR A 119 -2.39 25.85 24.04
C TYR A 119 -2.88 24.98 25.19
N VAL A 120 -4.00 24.27 25.01
CA VAL A 120 -4.56 23.36 26.02
C VAL A 120 -4.53 21.95 25.50
N GLY A 121 -3.93 21.02 26.24
CA GLY A 121 -3.89 19.63 25.83
C GLY A 121 -3.32 18.70 26.88
N LEU A 122 -2.73 17.61 26.40
CA LEU A 122 -2.13 16.57 27.23
C LEU A 122 -0.65 16.40 26.88
N PRO A 123 0.21 16.02 27.84
CA PRO A 123 1.58 15.63 27.55
C PRO A 123 1.58 14.37 26.66
N PRO A 124 2.64 14.14 25.88
CA PRO A 124 2.71 12.96 25.03
C PRO A 124 2.81 11.70 25.89
N GLU A 125 2.14 10.64 25.44
CA GLU A 125 2.32 9.31 26.01
C GLU A 125 3.44 8.56 25.30
N LYS A 126 4.01 7.59 26.02
CA LYS A 126 5.12 6.76 25.55
C LYS A 126 4.77 6.04 24.23
N PRO A 127 5.52 6.29 23.14
CA PRO A 127 5.36 5.51 21.91
C PRO A 127 5.74 4.04 22.13
N PHE A 128 5.10 3.14 21.39
CA PHE A 128 5.29 1.69 21.54
C PHE A 128 5.21 0.97 20.18
N ASN A 129 5.42 -0.35 20.20
CA ASN A 129 5.43 -1.21 19.00
C ASN A 129 6.38 -0.70 17.91
N ILE A 130 7.63 -0.40 18.29
CA ILE A 130 8.67 -0.09 17.31
C ILE A 130 9.02 -1.37 16.55
N SER A 131 8.89 -1.32 15.23
CA SER A 131 9.27 -2.39 14.31
C SER A 131 10.16 -1.82 13.23
N CYS A 132 11.30 -2.45 12.96
CA CYS A 132 12.21 -2.05 11.90
C CYS A 132 12.52 -3.21 10.95
N TRP A 133 12.82 -2.90 9.70
CA TRP A 133 13.23 -3.86 8.68
C TRP A 133 14.16 -3.22 7.65
N SER A 134 14.99 -4.03 7.01
CA SER A 134 15.88 -3.63 5.92
C SER A 134 15.53 -4.38 4.65
N LYS A 135 15.53 -3.73 3.49
CA LYS A 135 15.27 -4.41 2.21
C LYS A 135 16.52 -4.98 1.56
N ASN A 136 17.69 -4.44 1.90
CA ASN A 136 18.95 -4.72 1.20
C ASN A 136 20.20 -4.74 2.10
N MET A 137 20.01 -4.79 3.44
CA MET A 137 21.06 -4.66 4.47
C MET A 137 21.82 -3.32 4.49
N LYS A 138 21.46 -2.36 3.64
CA LYS A 138 22.12 -1.05 3.53
C LYS A 138 21.22 0.09 4.00
N ASP A 139 19.93 -0.19 4.13
CA ASP A 139 18.91 0.69 4.67
C ASP A 139 18.27 0.13 5.94
N LEU A 140 17.55 0.99 6.67
CA LEU A 140 16.70 0.56 7.76
C LEU A 140 15.45 1.44 7.79
N THR A 141 14.29 0.80 7.69
CA THR A 141 12.99 1.48 7.82
C THR A 141 12.37 1.07 9.13
N CYS A 142 11.90 2.02 9.92
CA CYS A 142 11.25 1.80 11.19
C CYS A 142 9.86 2.43 11.22
N ARG A 143 8.94 1.79 11.96
CA ARG A 143 7.60 2.29 12.23
C ARG A 143 7.28 2.12 13.71
N TRP A 144 6.45 3.00 14.25
CA TRP A 144 5.97 2.93 15.64
C TRP A 144 4.49 3.30 15.73
N THR A 145 3.90 2.99 16.88
CA THR A 145 2.56 3.44 17.25
C THR A 145 2.68 4.61 18.25
N PRO A 146 2.00 5.74 18.02
CA PRO A 146 1.84 6.79 19.02
C PRO A 146 1.30 6.23 20.35
N GLY A 147 1.79 6.73 21.49
CA GLY A 147 1.32 6.28 22.80
C GLY A 147 -0.15 6.61 23.06
N ALA A 148 -0.57 7.82 22.68
CA ALA A 148 -1.93 8.29 22.91
C ALA A 148 -2.88 7.68 21.87
N GLN A 149 -3.94 7.00 22.33
CA GLN A 149 -5.03 6.51 21.47
C GLN A 149 -5.94 7.64 20.91
N GLY A 150 -5.54 8.90 21.07
CA GLY A 150 -6.25 10.09 20.60
C GLY A 150 -5.30 11.28 20.37
N GLU A 151 -5.85 12.40 19.93
CA GLU A 151 -5.08 13.64 19.77
C GLU A 151 -4.74 14.24 21.15
N THR A 152 -3.48 14.61 21.39
CA THR A 152 -3.07 15.35 22.61
C THR A 152 -3.61 16.78 22.63
N PHE A 153 -4.40 17.18 21.62
CA PHE A 153 -4.85 18.54 21.30
C PHE A 153 -3.71 19.53 21.04
N LEU A 154 -2.47 19.05 21.02
CA LEU A 154 -1.26 19.81 20.76
C LEU A 154 -0.48 19.16 19.62
N HIS A 155 0.17 19.99 18.81
CA HIS A 155 1.13 19.49 17.85
C HIS A 155 2.24 18.71 18.59
N THR A 156 2.38 17.43 18.25
CA THR A 156 3.32 16.50 18.89
C THR A 156 4.29 15.99 17.85
N ASN A 157 5.58 16.29 18.05
CA ASN A 157 6.64 15.84 17.17
C ASN A 157 7.18 14.48 17.64
N TYR A 158 7.44 13.58 16.69
CA TYR A 158 8.04 12.28 16.95
C TYR A 158 9.40 12.19 16.28
N SER A 159 10.44 11.99 17.06
CA SER A 159 11.81 11.85 16.57
C SER A 159 12.32 10.44 16.80
N LEU A 160 12.68 9.73 15.73
CA LEU A 160 13.33 8.43 15.84
C LEU A 160 14.83 8.64 16.04
N LYS A 161 15.35 8.07 17.12
CA LYS A 161 16.74 8.13 17.52
C LYS A 161 17.37 6.76 17.39
N TYR A 162 18.65 6.72 17.00
CA TYR A 162 19.38 5.48 16.87
C TYR A 162 20.89 5.65 17.12
N LYS A 163 21.53 4.61 17.63
CA LYS A 163 22.99 4.52 17.76
C LYS A 163 23.46 3.09 17.73
N LEU A 164 24.76 2.88 17.52
CA LEU A 164 25.36 1.58 17.77
C LEU A 164 25.41 1.34 19.28
N ARG A 165 25.14 0.10 19.71
CA ARG A 165 24.97 -0.25 21.13
C ARG A 165 26.22 0.04 21.97
N TRP A 166 27.41 -0.16 21.40
CA TRP A 166 28.68 -0.15 22.13
C TRP A 166 29.48 1.14 21.95
N TYR A 167 29.23 1.90 20.89
CA TYR A 167 29.99 3.10 20.53
C TYR A 167 29.15 3.99 19.62
N GLY A 168 29.60 5.22 19.35
CA GLY A 168 28.87 6.16 18.51
C GLY A 168 27.96 7.10 19.30
N GLN A 169 27.42 8.09 18.58
CA GLN A 169 26.58 9.14 19.12
C GLN A 169 25.10 8.88 18.79
N ASP A 170 24.21 9.54 19.53
CA ASP A 170 22.78 9.52 19.26
C ASP A 170 22.52 10.23 17.93
N ASN A 171 22.07 9.48 16.93
CA ASN A 171 21.65 10.01 15.64
C ASN A 171 20.15 10.23 15.63
N THR A 172 19.69 11.15 14.79
CA THR A 172 18.27 11.39 14.53
C THR A 172 17.99 10.99 13.09
N CYS A 173 16.93 10.23 12.88
CA CYS A 173 16.47 9.93 11.54
C CYS A 173 15.84 11.18 10.93
N GLU A 174 16.07 11.43 9.64
CA GLU A 174 15.66 12.67 8.95
C GLU A 174 14.54 12.43 7.92
N GLU A 175 14.40 11.21 7.39
CA GLU A 175 13.42 10.89 6.35
C GLU A 175 12.15 10.27 6.94
N TYR A 176 11.24 11.12 7.39
CA TYR A 176 9.95 10.71 7.95
C TYR A 176 8.88 10.44 6.90
N HIS A 177 7.85 9.70 7.30
CA HIS A 177 6.62 9.44 6.52
C HIS A 177 6.79 8.64 5.23
N THR A 178 7.88 7.88 5.12
CA THR A 178 8.22 7.09 3.94
C THR A 178 7.31 5.89 3.66
N VAL A 179 6.75 5.25 4.70
CA VAL A 179 5.84 4.10 4.58
C VAL A 179 4.54 4.35 5.36
N GLY A 180 4.12 5.62 5.39
CA GLY A 180 2.92 6.08 6.08
C GLY A 180 3.22 6.94 7.32
N PRO A 181 2.20 7.29 8.13
CA PRO A 181 2.41 8.07 9.34
C PRO A 181 3.26 7.31 10.36
N HIS A 182 4.06 8.05 11.13
CA HIS A 182 4.90 7.49 12.20
C HIS A 182 5.90 6.43 11.71
N SER A 183 6.53 6.70 10.57
CA SER A 183 7.64 5.91 10.04
C SER A 183 8.84 6.79 9.76
N CYS A 184 10.04 6.20 9.77
CA CYS A 184 11.28 6.85 9.37
C CYS A 184 12.20 5.91 8.61
N HIS A 185 12.94 6.43 7.63
CA HIS A 185 13.88 5.70 6.78
C HIS A 185 15.31 6.19 6.99
N ILE A 186 16.23 5.25 7.21
CA ILE A 186 17.67 5.52 7.31
C ILE A 186 18.31 4.91 6.06
N PRO A 187 18.73 5.74 5.08
CA PRO A 187 19.03 5.26 3.73
C PRO A 187 20.41 4.61 3.57
N LYS A 188 21.38 4.94 4.44
CA LYS A 188 22.79 4.54 4.29
C LYS A 188 23.60 4.71 5.58
N ASP A 189 24.90 4.45 5.48
CA ASP A 189 25.91 4.61 6.55
C ASP A 189 25.61 3.77 7.80
N LEU A 190 24.96 2.64 7.58
CA LEU A 190 24.65 1.65 8.60
C LEU A 190 25.78 0.62 8.72
N ALA A 191 26.15 0.27 9.95
CA ALA A 191 27.15 -0.74 10.24
C ALA A 191 26.47 -2.11 10.42
N LEU A 192 27.06 -3.13 9.81
CA LEU A 192 26.64 -4.52 9.97
C LEU A 192 27.38 -5.18 11.13
N PHE A 193 26.84 -6.32 11.62
CA PHE A 193 27.44 -7.14 12.69
C PHE A 193 27.55 -6.46 14.05
N THR A 194 26.98 -5.26 14.21
CA THR A 194 26.91 -4.54 15.48
C THR A 194 25.46 -4.14 15.73
N PRO A 195 24.89 -4.51 16.89
CA PRO A 195 23.51 -4.18 17.17
C PRO A 195 23.31 -2.67 17.36
N TYR A 196 22.18 -2.19 16.87
CA TYR A 196 21.68 -0.84 17.10
C TYR A 196 20.76 -0.80 18.31
N GLU A 197 20.77 0.33 19.01
CA GLU A 197 19.73 0.76 19.93
C GLU A 197 18.88 1.82 19.25
N ILE A 198 17.56 1.62 19.21
CA ILE A 198 16.61 2.47 18.50
C ILE A 198 15.47 2.83 19.47
N TRP A 199 15.07 4.10 19.51
CA TRP A 199 13.94 4.57 20.30
C TRP A 199 13.26 5.76 19.63
N VAL A 200 12.06 6.09 20.10
CA VAL A 200 11.29 7.24 19.62
C VAL A 200 11.02 8.20 20.78
N GLU A 201 11.26 9.48 20.54
CA GLU A 201 10.95 10.58 21.44
C GLU A 201 9.74 11.35 20.90
N ALA A 202 8.65 11.36 21.67
CA ALA A 202 7.49 12.18 21.41
C ALA A 202 7.59 13.46 22.25
N THR A 203 7.50 14.63 21.63
CA THR A 203 7.66 15.92 22.31
C THR A 203 6.54 16.88 21.89
N ASN A 204 5.92 17.53 22.87
CA ASN A 204 5.01 18.65 22.67
C ASN A 204 5.27 19.76 23.70
N ARG A 205 4.44 20.82 23.71
CA ARG A 205 4.61 21.95 24.63
C ARG A 205 4.49 21.61 26.11
N LEU A 206 3.88 20.49 26.46
CA LEU A 206 3.66 20.02 27.84
C LEU A 206 4.72 19.02 28.31
N GLY A 207 5.61 18.54 27.43
CA GLY A 207 6.70 17.67 27.82
C GLY A 207 7.12 16.69 26.73
N SER A 208 7.88 15.67 27.14
CA SER A 208 8.36 14.61 26.28
C SER A 208 8.16 13.23 26.90
N ALA A 209 8.00 12.22 26.05
CA ALA A 209 7.91 10.82 26.41
C ALA A 209 8.77 9.98 25.47
N ARG A 210 9.44 8.97 26.04
CA ARG A 210 10.38 8.11 25.32
C ARG A 210 9.88 6.66 25.31
N SER A 211 9.94 6.03 24.15
CA SER A 211 9.65 4.60 23.98
C SER A 211 10.62 3.70 24.75
N ASP A 212 10.32 2.41 24.82
CA ASP A 212 11.36 1.43 25.13
C ASP A 212 12.42 1.43 24.04
N VAL A 213 13.63 1.02 24.42
CA VAL A 213 14.75 0.87 23.48
C VAL A 213 14.63 -0.49 22.80
N LEU A 214 14.51 -0.47 21.48
CA LEU A 214 14.59 -1.65 20.63
C LEU A 214 16.06 -1.92 20.30
N THR A 215 16.56 -3.11 20.63
CA THR A 215 17.90 -3.56 20.21
C THR A 215 17.77 -4.57 19.08
N LEU A 216 18.42 -4.30 17.94
CA LEU A 216 18.43 -5.20 16.78
C LEU A 216 19.77 -5.17 16.04
N ASP A 217 20.13 -6.29 15.41
CA ASP A 217 21.10 -6.30 14.32
C ASP A 217 20.32 -6.18 13.00
N ILE A 218 20.83 -5.40 12.04
CA ILE A 218 20.20 -5.23 10.72
C ILE A 218 20.05 -6.59 10.03
N LEU A 219 21.02 -7.49 10.22
CA LEU A 219 21.00 -8.84 9.66
C LEU A 219 19.81 -9.69 10.15
N ASP A 220 19.25 -9.35 11.32
CA ASP A 220 18.13 -10.08 11.93
C ASP A 220 16.75 -9.59 11.44
N VAL A 221 16.70 -8.46 10.73
CA VAL A 221 15.46 -7.79 10.32
C VAL A 221 15.38 -7.56 8.81
N VAL A 222 16.06 -8.40 8.03
CA VAL A 222 16.04 -8.30 6.57
C VAL A 222 14.74 -8.84 6.00
N THR A 223 14.14 -8.09 5.07
CA THR A 223 13.02 -8.49 4.23
C THR A 223 13.31 -8.13 2.78
N THR A 224 12.37 -8.36 1.87
CA THR A 224 12.49 -7.94 0.46
C THR A 224 11.13 -7.48 -0.06
N ASP A 225 11.13 -6.89 -1.25
CA ASP A 225 9.90 -6.78 -2.03
C ASP A 225 9.37 -8.18 -2.43
N PRO A 226 8.05 -8.35 -2.63
CA PRO A 226 7.49 -9.58 -3.18
C PRO A 226 8.20 -9.97 -4.49
N PRO A 227 8.29 -11.28 -4.81
CA PRO A 227 8.86 -11.74 -6.07
C PRO A 227 8.19 -11.05 -7.28
N PRO A 228 8.97 -10.38 -8.15
CA PRO A 228 8.43 -9.79 -9.38
C PRO A 228 8.11 -10.87 -10.43
N ASP A 229 7.34 -10.46 -11.44
CA ASP A 229 7.08 -11.23 -12.66
C ASP A 229 6.55 -12.65 -12.40
N VAL A 230 5.54 -12.76 -11.52
CA VAL A 230 4.86 -14.02 -11.24
C VAL A 230 3.99 -14.40 -12.43
N HIS A 231 4.38 -15.47 -13.13
CA HIS A 231 3.69 -16.03 -14.28
C HIS A 231 3.13 -17.42 -13.98
N VAL A 232 1.88 -17.64 -14.33
CA VAL A 232 1.21 -18.94 -14.20
C VAL A 232 0.80 -19.42 -15.59
N SER A 233 1.22 -20.63 -15.98
CA SER A 233 0.95 -21.19 -17.31
C SER A 233 0.54 -22.66 -17.22
N ARG A 234 -0.19 -23.14 -18.23
CA ARG A 234 -0.52 -24.57 -18.37
C ARG A 234 0.74 -25.39 -18.61
N VAL A 235 0.70 -26.66 -18.21
CA VAL A 235 1.75 -27.64 -18.51
C VAL A 235 1.24 -28.56 -19.62
N GLY A 236 1.42 -28.15 -20.87
CA GLY A 236 0.90 -28.89 -22.03
C GLY A 236 -0.62 -29.10 -21.94
N GLY A 237 -1.06 -30.34 -22.13
CA GLY A 237 -2.46 -30.76 -22.02
C GLY A 237 -2.86 -31.32 -20.64
N LEU A 238 -2.03 -31.20 -19.61
CA LEU A 238 -2.32 -31.75 -18.28
C LEU A 238 -3.42 -30.93 -17.60
N GLU A 239 -4.56 -31.57 -17.35
CA GLU A 239 -5.79 -30.95 -16.83
C GLU A 239 -5.76 -30.64 -15.32
N ASP A 240 -4.81 -31.21 -14.59
CA ASP A 240 -4.69 -31.10 -13.14
C ASP A 240 -3.45 -30.31 -12.68
N GLN A 241 -2.74 -29.66 -13.62
CA GLN A 241 -1.45 -29.03 -13.36
C GLN A 241 -1.30 -27.62 -13.92
N LEU A 242 -0.63 -26.77 -13.14
CA LEU A 242 -0.17 -25.45 -13.55
C LEU A 242 1.31 -25.26 -13.19
N SER A 243 2.05 -24.55 -14.04
CA SER A 243 3.43 -24.11 -13.78
C SER A 243 3.41 -22.68 -13.28
N VAL A 244 4.03 -22.43 -12.14
CA VAL A 244 4.25 -21.10 -11.57
C VAL A 244 5.74 -20.77 -11.74
N ARG A 245 6.06 -19.58 -12.24
CA ARG A 245 7.43 -19.07 -12.40
C ARG A 245 7.50 -17.64 -11.90
N TRP A 246 8.62 -17.22 -11.34
CA TRP A 246 8.85 -15.87 -10.84
C TRP A 246 10.31 -15.49 -10.95
N VAL A 247 10.62 -14.21 -10.74
CA VAL A 247 12.00 -13.71 -10.68
C VAL A 247 12.39 -13.49 -9.22
N SER A 248 13.65 -13.75 -8.88
CA SER A 248 14.17 -13.45 -7.54
C SER A 248 14.27 -11.94 -7.33
N PRO A 249 13.76 -11.39 -6.22
CA PRO A 249 13.90 -9.97 -5.88
C PRO A 249 15.35 -9.47 -6.06
N PRO A 250 15.57 -8.29 -6.67
CA PRO A 250 16.92 -7.79 -6.97
C PRO A 250 17.84 -7.69 -5.74
N ALA A 251 17.28 -7.40 -4.56
CA ALA A 251 18.01 -7.32 -3.30
C ALA A 251 18.68 -8.64 -2.89
N LEU A 252 18.16 -9.79 -3.36
CA LEU A 252 18.69 -11.12 -3.05
C LEU A 252 19.84 -11.55 -3.97
N LYS A 253 20.25 -10.71 -4.94
CA LYS A 253 21.39 -11.01 -5.82
C LYS A 253 22.75 -10.89 -5.10
N ASP A 254 22.78 -10.33 -3.90
CA ASP A 254 23.97 -10.27 -3.06
C ASP A 254 24.32 -11.68 -2.53
N PHE A 255 25.61 -12.03 -2.48
CA PHE A 255 26.09 -13.37 -2.10
C PHE A 255 25.79 -13.73 -0.63
N LEU A 256 25.35 -12.75 0.15
CA LEU A 256 24.98 -12.88 1.55
C LEU A 256 23.57 -13.44 1.74
N PHE A 257 22.75 -13.56 0.69
CA PHE A 257 21.35 -14.00 0.78
C PHE A 257 21.11 -15.33 0.09
N GLN A 258 20.33 -16.19 0.77
CA GLN A 258 19.53 -17.21 0.12
C GLN A 258 18.05 -16.85 0.34
N ALA A 259 17.15 -17.39 -0.49
CA ALA A 259 15.72 -17.16 -0.32
C ALA A 259 14.92 -18.45 -0.36
N LYS A 260 13.94 -18.55 0.53
CA LYS A 260 12.86 -19.54 0.43
C LYS A 260 11.61 -18.86 -0.09
N TYR A 261 10.85 -19.58 -0.89
CA TYR A 261 9.59 -19.09 -1.43
C TYR A 261 8.42 -19.88 -0.85
N GLN A 262 7.30 -19.18 -0.69
CA GLN A 262 6.02 -19.76 -0.34
C GLN A 262 5.00 -19.37 -1.41
N ILE A 263 4.19 -20.33 -1.83
CA ILE A 263 3.12 -20.11 -2.82
C ILE A 263 1.79 -20.29 -2.12
N ARG A 264 0.83 -19.41 -2.38
CA ARG A 264 -0.57 -19.66 -2.05
C ARG A 264 -1.44 -19.58 -3.29
N TYR A 265 -2.46 -20.43 -3.35
CA TYR A 265 -3.40 -20.44 -4.46
C TYR A 265 -4.83 -20.74 -4.01
N ARG A 266 -5.80 -20.20 -4.73
CA ARG A 266 -7.23 -20.44 -4.49
C ARG A 266 -8.01 -20.37 -5.80
N VAL A 267 -9.23 -20.92 -5.79
CA VAL A 267 -10.21 -20.70 -6.86
C VAL A 267 -10.97 -19.38 -6.60
N GLU A 268 -11.57 -18.81 -7.65
CA GLU A 268 -12.26 -17.52 -7.60
C GLU A 268 -13.29 -17.43 -6.46
N ASP A 269 -14.17 -18.42 -6.37
CA ASP A 269 -15.28 -18.48 -5.40
C ASP A 269 -14.86 -18.90 -3.99
N SER A 270 -13.58 -19.21 -3.77
CA SER A 270 -13.07 -19.65 -2.47
C SER A 270 -12.41 -18.49 -1.74
N VAL A 271 -12.72 -18.35 -0.45
CA VAL A 271 -11.97 -17.49 0.48
C VAL A 271 -10.71 -18.18 1.02
N ASP A 272 -10.72 -19.52 1.02
CA ASP A 272 -9.63 -20.32 1.56
C ASP A 272 -8.46 -20.43 0.59
N TRP A 273 -7.27 -20.13 1.10
CA TRP A 273 -6.00 -20.27 0.39
C TRP A 273 -5.36 -21.62 0.71
N LYS A 274 -4.97 -22.36 -0.33
CA LYS A 274 -4.05 -23.50 -0.19
C LYS A 274 -2.61 -23.00 -0.24
N VAL A 275 -1.75 -23.54 0.61
CA VAL A 275 -0.36 -23.08 0.77
C VAL A 275 0.63 -24.19 0.43
N VAL A 276 1.71 -23.82 -0.24
CA VAL A 276 2.91 -24.62 -0.47
C VAL A 276 4.05 -23.93 0.28
N ASP A 277 4.45 -24.49 1.41
CA ASP A 277 5.22 -23.79 2.45
C ASP A 277 6.70 -23.54 2.12
N ASP A 278 7.38 -24.49 1.48
CA ASP A 278 8.82 -24.40 1.21
C ASP A 278 9.13 -24.85 -0.22
N VAL A 279 9.32 -23.89 -1.12
CA VAL A 279 9.82 -24.14 -2.48
C VAL A 279 11.35 -23.93 -2.57
N SER A 280 12.04 -23.87 -1.43
CA SER A 280 13.48 -23.67 -1.35
C SER A 280 13.93 -22.45 -2.17
N ASN A 281 15.15 -22.48 -2.73
CA ASN A 281 15.68 -21.41 -3.59
C ASN A 281 15.34 -21.60 -5.09
N GLN A 282 14.17 -22.16 -5.40
CA GLN A 282 13.72 -22.33 -6.77
C GLN A 282 12.93 -21.11 -7.24
N THR A 283 12.96 -20.83 -8.54
CA THR A 283 12.18 -19.76 -9.18
C THR A 283 11.00 -20.29 -10.01
N SER A 284 10.69 -21.57 -9.85
CA SER A 284 9.57 -22.22 -10.50
C SER A 284 9.02 -23.38 -9.68
N CYS A 285 7.72 -23.61 -9.73
CA CYS A 285 7.05 -24.72 -9.08
C CYS A 285 5.90 -25.25 -9.95
N ARG A 286 5.64 -26.56 -9.89
CA ARG A 286 4.44 -27.16 -10.50
C ARG A 286 3.41 -27.43 -9.41
N LEU A 287 2.22 -26.85 -9.57
CA LEU A 287 1.06 -27.16 -8.76
C LEU A 287 0.33 -28.35 -9.41
N ALA A 288 0.02 -29.38 -8.63
CA ALA A 288 -0.66 -30.60 -9.09
C ALA A 288 -1.92 -30.88 -8.24
N GLY A 289 -2.79 -31.78 -8.71
CA GLY A 289 -4.05 -32.10 -8.04
C GLY A 289 -5.08 -30.96 -8.12
N LEU A 290 -5.01 -30.17 -9.20
CA LEU A 290 -5.96 -29.09 -9.48
C LEU A 290 -7.21 -29.65 -10.18
N LYS A 291 -8.33 -28.94 -10.05
CA LYS A 291 -9.57 -29.31 -10.74
C LYS A 291 -9.46 -28.94 -12.23
N PRO A 292 -9.85 -29.81 -13.17
CA PRO A 292 -9.93 -29.48 -14.59
C PRO A 292 -10.85 -28.28 -14.87
N GLY A 293 -10.53 -27.52 -15.91
CA GLY A 293 -11.34 -26.40 -16.40
C GLY A 293 -11.58 -25.27 -15.39
N THR A 294 -10.72 -25.15 -14.37
CA THR A 294 -10.92 -24.25 -13.22
C THR A 294 -9.88 -23.14 -13.22
N VAL A 295 -10.31 -21.91 -12.90
CA VAL A 295 -9.43 -20.74 -12.76
C VAL A 295 -8.85 -20.69 -11.36
N TYR A 296 -7.52 -20.55 -11.27
CA TYR A 296 -6.79 -20.40 -10.02
C TYR A 296 -6.08 -19.05 -9.97
N PHE A 297 -6.18 -18.39 -8.82
CA PHE A 297 -5.37 -17.23 -8.47
C PHE A 297 -4.19 -17.69 -7.63
N VAL A 298 -2.99 -17.26 -8.00
CA VAL A 298 -1.72 -17.66 -7.36
C VAL A 298 -0.97 -16.42 -6.91
N GLN A 299 -0.37 -16.49 -5.72
CA GLN A 299 0.55 -15.49 -5.21
C GLN A 299 1.80 -16.16 -4.67
N VAL A 300 2.92 -15.47 -4.75
CA VAL A 300 4.21 -15.92 -4.25
C VAL A 300 4.75 -14.86 -3.30
N ARG A 301 5.40 -15.30 -2.22
CA ARG A 301 6.21 -14.44 -1.35
C ARG A 301 7.54 -15.10 -1.06
N CYS A 302 8.49 -14.33 -0.53
CA CYS A 302 9.85 -14.80 -0.27
C CYS A 302 10.31 -14.44 1.14
N ASN A 303 11.24 -15.24 1.65
CA ASN A 303 11.89 -15.06 2.93
C ASN A 303 13.41 -15.17 2.74
N PRO A 304 14.17 -14.09 3.00
CA PRO A 304 15.63 -14.17 3.08
C PRO A 304 16.02 -15.14 4.20
N PHE A 305 16.83 -16.14 3.90
CA PHE A 305 17.34 -17.08 4.90
C PHE A 305 18.84 -17.31 4.70
N GLY A 306 19.50 -17.87 5.72
CA GLY A 306 20.93 -18.15 5.64
C GLY A 306 21.80 -16.90 5.51
N ILE A 307 21.34 -15.76 6.06
CA ILE A 307 22.07 -14.50 6.03
C ILE A 307 23.37 -14.66 6.80
N TYR A 308 24.50 -14.46 6.12
CA TYR A 308 25.80 -14.61 6.76
C TYR A 308 25.93 -13.65 7.96
N GLY A 309 26.20 -14.20 9.15
CA GLY A 309 26.30 -13.45 10.40
C GLY A 309 25.00 -13.37 11.21
N SER A 310 23.85 -13.80 10.68
CA SER A 310 22.61 -13.97 11.46
C SER A 310 22.29 -15.45 11.69
N LYS A 311 21.69 -15.72 12.85
CA LYS A 311 21.10 -17.03 13.17
C LYS A 311 19.59 -17.07 12.93
N LYS A 312 18.98 -15.94 12.55
CA LYS A 312 17.55 -15.81 12.32
C LYS A 312 17.25 -15.87 10.82
N ALA A 313 16.10 -16.44 10.49
CA ALA A 313 15.50 -16.22 9.19
C ALA A 313 15.02 -14.76 9.12
N GLY A 314 15.05 -14.18 7.93
CA GLY A 314 14.51 -12.86 7.67
C GLY A 314 12.99 -12.83 7.79
N ILE A 315 12.44 -11.67 7.51
CA ILE A 315 11.00 -11.40 7.54
C ILE A 315 10.42 -11.74 6.18
N TRP A 316 9.32 -12.49 6.15
CA TRP A 316 8.57 -12.77 4.93
C TRP A 316 8.14 -11.48 4.25
N SER A 317 8.36 -11.40 2.94
CA SER A 317 7.80 -10.31 2.13
C SER A 317 6.28 -10.39 2.08
N GLU A 318 5.68 -9.28 1.65
CA GLU A 318 4.28 -9.26 1.25
C GLU A 318 4.03 -10.26 0.12
N TRP A 319 2.76 -10.62 -0.07
CA TRP A 319 2.37 -11.46 -1.20
C TRP A 319 2.47 -10.66 -2.51
N SER A 320 2.94 -11.31 -3.58
CA SER A 320 2.90 -10.75 -4.93
C SER A 320 1.46 -10.39 -5.33
N HIS A 321 1.33 -9.58 -6.38
CA HIS A 321 0.04 -9.41 -7.04
C HIS A 321 -0.52 -10.78 -7.47
N PRO A 322 -1.84 -10.99 -7.37
CA PRO A 322 -2.46 -12.25 -7.75
C PRO A 322 -2.42 -12.46 -9.26
N THR A 323 -1.86 -13.57 -9.71
CA THR A 323 -1.83 -13.97 -11.13
C THR A 323 -2.78 -15.14 -11.35
N ALA A 324 -3.59 -15.07 -12.40
CA ALA A 324 -4.60 -16.07 -12.69
C ALA A 324 -4.23 -16.96 -13.89
N ALA A 325 -4.57 -18.24 -13.82
CA ALA A 325 -4.56 -19.16 -14.97
C ALA A 325 -5.64 -20.24 -14.81
N SER A 326 -6.11 -20.77 -15.93
CA SER A 326 -7.04 -21.90 -15.95
C SER A 326 -6.37 -23.21 -16.33
N THR A 327 -6.74 -24.28 -15.63
CA THR A 327 -6.42 -25.64 -16.06
C THR A 327 -7.17 -26.00 -17.34
N PRO A 328 -6.62 -26.85 -18.22
CA PRO A 328 -7.35 -27.42 -19.34
C PRO A 328 -8.66 -28.08 -18.89
N ARG A 329 -9.71 -27.98 -19.72
CA ARG A 329 -10.95 -28.73 -19.51
C ARG A 329 -10.71 -30.21 -19.83
N SER A 330 -11.34 -31.09 -19.07
CA SER A 330 -11.33 -32.51 -19.36
C SER A 330 -12.01 -32.79 -20.70
N GLY A 331 -11.31 -33.51 -21.58
CA GLY A 331 -11.83 -33.95 -22.87
C GLY A 331 -12.04 -32.83 -23.88
N SER A 332 -10.99 -32.44 -24.62
CA SER A 332 -11.24 -32.05 -26.01
C SER A 332 -11.53 -33.33 -26.78
N LEU A 333 -12.76 -33.49 -27.27
CA LEU A 333 -13.12 -34.58 -28.19
C LEU A 333 -12.11 -34.71 -29.33
N ALA A 334 -11.42 -33.63 -29.70
CA ALA A 334 -10.33 -33.66 -30.69
C ALA A 334 -9.20 -34.65 -30.34
N ALA A 335 -8.82 -34.81 -29.07
CA ALA A 335 -7.74 -35.72 -28.67
C ALA A 335 -8.13 -37.21 -28.81
N LEU A 336 -9.42 -37.53 -28.73
CA LEU A 336 -9.95 -38.88 -28.96
C LEU A 336 -10.33 -39.11 -30.44
N LEU A 337 -10.78 -38.07 -31.14
CA LEU A 337 -11.25 -38.17 -32.53
C LEU A 337 -10.11 -38.24 -33.54
N LEU A 338 -8.96 -37.60 -33.31
CA LEU A 338 -7.82 -37.63 -34.24
C LEU A 338 -7.24 -39.03 -34.45
N PRO A 339 -6.98 -39.84 -33.40
CA PRO A 339 -6.58 -41.24 -33.55
C PRO A 339 -7.67 -42.08 -34.21
N CYS A 340 -8.95 -41.87 -33.87
CA CYS A 340 -10.08 -42.57 -34.49
C CYS A 340 -10.22 -42.26 -35.99
N LEU A 341 -9.99 -41.01 -36.40
CA LEU A 341 -10.02 -40.59 -37.80
C LEU A 341 -8.85 -41.21 -38.59
N HIS A 342 -7.66 -41.30 -37.97
CA HIS A 342 -6.52 -41.99 -38.58
C HIS A 342 -6.76 -43.49 -38.73
N LEU A 343 -7.36 -44.15 -37.72
CA LEU A 343 -7.76 -45.56 -37.83
C LEU A 343 -8.84 -45.75 -38.91
N ALA A 344 -9.87 -44.89 -38.96
CA ALA A 344 -10.93 -44.97 -39.96
C ALA A 344 -10.38 -44.84 -41.39
N LEU A 345 -9.55 -43.82 -41.64
CA LEU A 345 -8.88 -43.64 -42.94
C LEU A 345 -7.98 -44.82 -43.30
N PHE A 346 -7.30 -45.43 -42.33
CA PHE A 346 -6.49 -46.64 -42.56
C PHE A 346 -7.34 -47.83 -43.01
N PHE A 347 -8.48 -48.08 -42.35
CA PHE A 347 -9.40 -49.16 -42.75
C PHE A 347 -10.06 -48.90 -44.10
N ASP A 348 -10.44 -47.64 -44.40
CA ASP A 348 -11.01 -47.26 -45.69
C ASP A 348 -10.00 -47.45 -46.84
N LEU A 349 -8.74 -47.03 -46.64
CA LEU A 349 -7.65 -47.25 -47.60
C LEU A 349 -7.35 -48.74 -47.78
N LEU A 350 -7.34 -49.52 -46.69
CA LEU A 350 -7.12 -50.97 -46.76
C LEU A 350 -8.24 -51.67 -47.55
N SER A 351 -9.50 -51.29 -47.31
CA SER A 351 -10.67 -51.79 -48.04
C SER A 351 -10.60 -51.45 -49.53
N LEU A 352 -10.21 -50.23 -49.88
CA LEU A 352 -10.01 -49.79 -51.26
C LEU A 352 -8.91 -50.61 -51.96
N CYS A 353 -7.78 -50.85 -51.28
CA CYS A 353 -6.69 -51.68 -51.79
C CYS A 353 -7.13 -53.12 -52.06
N ILE A 354 -7.88 -53.73 -51.12
CA ILE A 354 -8.42 -55.09 -51.30
C ILE A 354 -9.37 -55.13 -52.51
N SER A 355 -10.23 -54.13 -52.65
CA SER A 355 -11.18 -54.02 -53.76
C SER A 355 -10.49 -53.83 -55.11
N LEU A 356 -9.43 -53.02 -55.18
CA LEU A 356 -8.62 -52.84 -56.39
C LEU A 356 -7.84 -54.10 -56.77
N VAL A 357 -7.31 -54.84 -55.79
CA VAL A 357 -6.66 -56.15 -56.03
C VAL A 357 -7.68 -57.18 -56.51
N ALA A 358 -8.91 -57.17 -55.97
CA ALA A 358 -9.99 -58.01 -56.46
C ALA A 358 -10.38 -57.64 -57.90
N LEU A 359 -10.52 -56.35 -58.22
CA LEU A 359 -10.83 -55.87 -59.58
C LEU A 359 -9.72 -56.25 -60.58
N HIS A 360 -8.45 -56.13 -60.18
CA HIS A 360 -7.32 -56.53 -61.03
C HIS A 360 -7.25 -58.06 -61.24
N ARG A 361 -7.76 -58.86 -60.29
CA ARG A 361 -7.92 -60.30 -60.49
C ARG A 361 -9.12 -60.68 -61.35
N PHE A 362 -10.15 -59.83 -61.45
CA PHE A 362 -11.27 -60.02 -62.39
C PHE A 362 -10.90 -59.70 -63.85
N THR A 363 -9.73 -59.08 -64.09
CA THR A 363 -9.13 -58.99 -65.44
C THR A 363 -8.28 -60.20 -65.84
N LEU A 364 -8.16 -61.22 -64.97
CA LEU A 364 -7.51 -62.49 -65.30
C LEU A 364 -8.57 -63.56 -65.65
N PRO A 365 -8.34 -64.37 -66.71
CA PRO A 365 -9.32 -65.33 -67.21
C PRO A 365 -9.64 -66.42 -66.16
N ALA A 366 -10.93 -66.79 -66.08
CA ALA A 366 -11.57 -67.58 -65.03
C ALA A 366 -11.18 -69.08 -64.94
N SER A 367 -9.99 -69.48 -65.37
CA SER A 367 -9.59 -70.89 -65.47
C SER A 367 -8.77 -71.44 -64.28
N LEU A 368 -8.65 -70.72 -63.16
CA LEU A 368 -7.71 -71.08 -62.07
C LEU A 368 -8.25 -71.01 -60.61
N LEU A 369 -9.55 -70.99 -60.37
CA LEU A 369 -10.07 -70.83 -59.00
C LEU A 369 -10.60 -72.13 -58.38
N SER A 370 -9.98 -72.54 -57.26
CA SER A 370 -10.35 -73.68 -56.44
C SER A 370 -11.46 -73.34 -55.43
N PRO A 371 -12.25 -74.32 -54.99
CA PRO A 371 -13.44 -74.12 -54.14
C PRO A 371 -13.15 -73.56 -52.73
N SER A 372 -11.89 -73.49 -52.30
CA SER A 372 -11.50 -72.89 -51.01
C SER A 372 -11.60 -71.36 -50.98
N LEU A 373 -11.62 -70.68 -52.13
CA LEU A 373 -11.72 -69.22 -52.20
C LEU A 373 -13.15 -68.68 -52.01
N ASN A 374 -14.19 -69.47 -52.32
CA ASN A 374 -15.58 -69.06 -52.08
C ASN A 374 -15.90 -68.97 -50.58
N LEU A 375 -15.20 -69.73 -49.73
CA LEU A 375 -15.35 -69.65 -48.28
C LEU A 375 -14.82 -68.31 -47.73
N CYS A 376 -13.67 -67.83 -48.24
CA CYS A 376 -13.11 -66.53 -47.85
C CYS A 376 -13.98 -65.34 -48.26
N LEU A 377 -14.68 -65.41 -49.40
CA LEU A 377 -15.62 -64.37 -49.86
C LEU A 377 -16.91 -64.33 -49.03
N SER A 378 -17.35 -65.47 -48.49
CA SER A 378 -18.50 -65.52 -47.56
C SER A 378 -18.19 -64.94 -46.18
N LEU A 379 -16.94 -65.10 -45.70
CA LEU A 379 -16.49 -64.53 -44.43
C LEU A 379 -16.25 -63.01 -44.51
N SER A 380 -15.79 -62.48 -45.65
CA SER A 380 -15.58 -61.03 -45.81
C SER A 380 -16.90 -60.24 -45.89
N SER A 381 -17.94 -60.80 -46.52
CA SER A 381 -19.28 -60.21 -46.57
C SER A 381 -20.00 -60.25 -45.20
N PHE A 382 -19.74 -61.28 -44.38
CA PHE A 382 -20.23 -61.35 -43.00
C PHE A 382 -19.57 -60.33 -42.07
N LEU A 383 -18.26 -60.08 -42.22
CA LEU A 383 -17.54 -59.07 -41.42
C LEU A 383 -17.96 -57.64 -41.82
N SER A 384 -18.22 -57.39 -43.11
CA SER A 384 -18.70 -56.09 -43.61
C SER A 384 -20.12 -55.76 -43.12
N SER A 385 -21.02 -56.75 -43.09
CA SER A 385 -22.38 -56.58 -42.56
C SER A 385 -22.41 -56.40 -41.03
N ALA A 386 -21.52 -57.07 -40.30
CA ALA A 386 -21.34 -56.85 -38.86
C ALA A 386 -20.86 -55.41 -38.57
N SER A 387 -19.93 -54.86 -39.36
CA SER A 387 -19.48 -53.46 -39.21
C SER A 387 -20.55 -52.40 -39.52
N LEU A 388 -21.47 -52.67 -40.46
CA LEU A 388 -22.63 -51.81 -40.70
C LEU A 388 -23.69 -51.91 -39.59
N SER A 389 -23.82 -53.06 -38.93
CA SER A 389 -24.79 -53.22 -37.83
C SER A 389 -24.41 -52.47 -36.55
N LEU A 390 -23.10 -52.32 -36.27
CA LEU A 390 -22.60 -51.51 -35.17
C LEU A 390 -22.70 -50.00 -35.43
N SER A 391 -22.79 -49.55 -36.68
CA SER A 391 -22.92 -48.12 -37.03
C SER A 391 -24.37 -47.62 -37.12
N LEU A 392 -25.38 -48.50 -37.03
CA LEU A 392 -26.80 -48.19 -37.24
C LEU A 392 -27.71 -48.32 -36.00
N THR A 393 -27.15 -48.44 -34.78
CA THR A 393 -27.98 -48.35 -33.55
C THR A 393 -28.16 -46.89 -33.13
N PRO A 394 -29.39 -46.32 -33.15
CA PRO A 394 -29.64 -45.03 -32.52
C PRO A 394 -29.76 -45.25 -31.00
N ALA A 395 -28.97 -44.48 -30.23
CA ALA A 395 -29.17 -44.35 -28.79
C ALA A 395 -30.62 -43.93 -28.50
N LEU A 396 -31.27 -44.64 -27.59
CA LEU A 396 -32.61 -44.35 -27.09
C LEU A 396 -32.77 -42.87 -26.72
N SER A 397 -33.84 -42.27 -27.22
CA SER A 397 -34.29 -40.92 -26.93
C SER A 397 -34.77 -40.76 -25.48
N LEU A 398 -34.27 -39.74 -24.77
CA LEU A 398 -35.01 -39.08 -23.69
C LEU A 398 -35.86 -37.97 -24.33
N ARG A 399 -37.18 -38.19 -24.36
CA ARG A 399 -38.18 -37.26 -24.87
C ARG A 399 -38.36 -36.07 -23.92
N LEU A 400 -38.31 -34.86 -24.48
CA LEU A 400 -39.07 -33.71 -23.98
C LEU A 400 -39.82 -33.11 -25.18
N THR A 401 -41.14 -33.28 -25.19
CA THR A 401 -42.05 -32.63 -26.15
C THR A 401 -42.62 -31.34 -25.58
N PRO A 402 -42.80 -30.28 -26.39
CA PRO A 402 -43.49 -29.05 -26.01
C PRO A 402 -45.00 -29.14 -26.29
N PRO A 403 -45.80 -28.14 -25.88
CA PRO A 403 -46.76 -27.61 -26.84
C PRO A 403 -46.66 -26.09 -26.99
N ALA A 404 -46.94 -25.67 -28.21
CA ALA A 404 -47.00 -24.29 -28.65
C ALA A 404 -48.26 -23.58 -28.14
N LEU A 405 -48.16 -22.29 -27.83
CA LEU A 405 -49.02 -21.28 -28.44
C LEU A 405 -48.36 -19.91 -28.37
N ALA A 406 -48.30 -19.26 -29.52
CA ALA A 406 -47.87 -17.88 -29.67
C ALA A 406 -48.87 -16.92 -29.03
N SER A 407 -48.38 -15.93 -28.30
CA SER A 407 -49.05 -14.63 -28.18
C SER A 407 -48.10 -13.56 -27.66
N LEU A 408 -48.05 -12.45 -28.41
CA LEU A 408 -47.74 -11.08 -27.98
C LEU A 408 -46.28 -10.61 -28.10
N LEU A 409 -45.95 -10.20 -29.33
CA LEU A 409 -45.51 -8.84 -29.65
C LEU A 409 -45.39 -7.87 -28.45
N ARG A 410 -44.17 -7.43 -28.13
CA ARG A 410 -43.87 -6.00 -27.85
C ARG A 410 -42.36 -5.71 -27.82
N PRO A 411 -41.89 -4.66 -28.52
CA PRO A 411 -40.54 -4.12 -28.33
C PRO A 411 -40.47 -3.25 -27.06
N PRO A 412 -39.28 -3.07 -26.44
CA PRO A 412 -39.13 -2.19 -25.29
C PRO A 412 -39.14 -0.71 -25.72
N PRO A 413 -39.71 0.22 -24.92
CA PRO A 413 -39.56 1.63 -25.18
C PRO A 413 -38.20 2.11 -24.67
N PHE A 414 -37.56 2.92 -25.50
CA PHE A 414 -36.65 3.96 -25.05
C PHE A 414 -37.38 4.88 -24.07
N HIS A 415 -36.78 5.18 -22.92
CA HIS A 415 -36.87 6.51 -22.34
C HIS A 415 -35.64 6.87 -21.51
N SER A 416 -35.12 8.04 -21.88
CA SER A 416 -34.27 8.98 -21.17
C SER A 416 -34.66 9.22 -19.71
N HIS A 417 -33.65 9.23 -18.84
CA HIS A 417 -33.45 10.26 -17.82
C HIS A 417 -31.97 10.40 -17.52
#